data_AF-A0A8J3VKJ6-F1
#
_entry.id   AF-A0A8J3VKJ6-F1
#
_cell.length_a   1.000
_cell.length_b   1.000
_cell.length_c   1.000
_cell.angle_alpha   90.00
_cell.angle_beta   90.00
_cell.angle_gamma   90.00
#
_symmetry.space_group_name_H-M   'P 1'
#
loop_
_entity.id
_entity.type
_entity.pdbx_description
1 polymer ?
#
loop_
_entity_poly.entity_id
_entity_poly.type
_entity_poly.pdbx_seq_one_letter_code
_entity_poly.pdbx_strand_id
1 'polypeptide(L)'
;MAKRQQKLGERARPDRNGSACARIRAQSTSRRTPMGTWDSGPFDNDTAADWCGELDRADPGDRPALIRNALGAAADEEGYLDSDLACEAIAAAAVVAARLPTGQAINSAYAPDFLRSGDRLGLPHDLPTLAVRALDRIMAEDSEWHGLWNDASTDDNPAFDMVGSLRKTLSASPESGSD
;
A
#
# COMPACT_ATOMS: atom_id res chain seq x y z
N MET A 1 6.91 -63.59 39.90
CA MET A 1 6.07 -63.71 38.69
C MET A 1 6.91 -63.32 37.48
N ALA A 2 6.83 -64.13 36.42
CA ALA A 2 7.77 -64.14 35.31
C ALA A 2 7.10 -63.67 34.00
N LYS A 3 7.97 -63.26 33.06
CA LYS A 3 7.88 -63.41 31.59
C LYS A 3 6.93 -62.51 30.79
N ARG A 4 7.55 -61.67 29.93
CA ARG A 4 7.49 -61.62 28.43
C ARG A 4 7.61 -60.15 27.99
N GLN A 5 8.73 -59.69 27.43
CA GLN A 5 9.17 -59.86 26.03
C GLN A 5 8.05 -59.61 25.00
N GLN A 6 8.11 -58.44 24.36
CA GLN A 6 7.66 -58.28 22.98
C GLN A 6 8.70 -57.45 22.21
N LYS A 7 9.23 -58.10 21.17
CA LYS A 7 10.13 -57.58 20.15
C LYS A 7 9.25 -57.29 18.94
N LEU A 8 9.24 -56.06 18.45
CA LEU A 8 8.86 -55.64 17.09
C LEU A 8 9.72 -54.40 16.86
N GLY A 9 10.58 -54.34 15.85
CA GLY A 9 10.26 -54.39 14.44
C GLY A 9 11.01 -53.21 13.83
N GLU A 10 11.64 -53.45 12.70
CA GLU A 10 12.78 -52.71 12.18
C GLU A 10 12.38 -51.63 11.14
N ARG A 11 13.25 -50.60 10.96
CA ARG A 11 13.33 -49.58 9.87
C ARG A 11 12.17 -48.54 9.87
N ALA A 12 12.35 -47.27 9.54
CA ALA A 12 13.34 -46.61 8.70
C ALA A 12 13.59 -45.16 9.17
N ARG A 13 14.76 -44.61 8.83
CA ARG A 13 15.08 -43.18 8.97
C ARG A 13 14.32 -42.40 7.89
N PRO A 14 13.69 -41.25 8.21
CA PRO A 14 13.29 -40.31 7.17
C PRO A 14 14.49 -39.47 6.72
N ASP A 15 14.65 -39.43 5.41
CA ASP A 15 15.62 -38.69 4.62
C ASP A 15 15.52 -37.17 4.83
N ARG A 16 16.67 -36.50 4.78
CA ARG A 16 16.80 -35.06 4.64
C ARG A 16 16.86 -34.73 3.16
N ASN A 17 15.78 -34.27 2.55
CA ASN A 17 15.84 -33.17 1.56
C ASN A 17 14.44 -32.81 1.04
N GLY A 18 14.24 -31.52 0.79
CA GLY A 18 13.18 -31.06 -0.12
C GLY A 18 12.33 -29.94 0.45
N SER A 19 12.74 -28.70 0.17
CA SER A 19 11.90 -27.52 0.19
C SER A 19 10.51 -27.78 -0.40
N ALA A 20 9.48 -27.36 0.32
CA ALA A 20 8.21 -27.02 -0.29
C ALA A 20 7.69 -25.75 0.39
N CYS A 21 7.59 -24.70 -0.42
CA CYS A 21 6.88 -23.46 -0.15
C CYS A 21 5.45 -23.71 0.36
N ALA A 22 4.92 -22.65 0.96
CA ALA A 22 3.52 -22.42 1.35
C ALA A 22 3.14 -22.92 2.76
N ARG A 23 3.05 -21.96 3.68
CA ARG A 23 1.80 -21.23 3.96
C ARG A 23 2.08 -20.17 5.03
N ILE A 24 2.43 -18.95 4.59
CA ILE A 24 2.30 -17.79 5.47
C ILE A 24 0.80 -17.47 5.51
N ARG A 25 0.11 -17.95 6.55
CA ARG A 25 -1.09 -17.28 7.04
C ARG A 25 -0.62 -16.15 7.95
N ALA A 26 -0.41 -14.96 7.39
CA ALA A 26 -0.51 -13.75 8.18
C ALA A 26 -2.00 -13.45 8.25
N GLN A 27 -2.62 -13.85 9.36
CA GLN A 27 -3.94 -13.33 9.73
C GLN A 27 -3.70 -11.86 10.06
N SER A 28 -4.25 -10.95 9.25
CA SER A 28 -4.33 -9.53 9.60
C SER A 28 -5.15 -9.42 10.87
N THR A 29 -4.48 -9.31 12.02
CA THR A 29 -5.11 -8.79 13.22
C THR A 29 -5.36 -7.32 12.97
N SER A 30 -6.59 -6.98 12.57
CA SER A 30 -7.06 -5.60 12.52
C SER A 30 -6.86 -5.01 13.92
N ARG A 31 -5.81 -4.19 14.06
CA ARG A 31 -5.69 -3.28 15.18
C ARG A 31 -6.69 -2.17 14.87
N ARG A 32 -7.65 -1.96 15.78
CA ARG A 32 -8.53 -0.79 15.71
C ARG A 32 -7.64 0.45 15.72
N THR A 33 -7.57 1.09 14.56
CA THR A 33 -6.86 2.34 14.35
C THR A 33 -7.57 3.44 15.12
N PRO A 34 -6.82 4.40 15.69
CA PRO A 34 -7.38 5.38 16.61
C PRO A 34 -8.32 6.41 15.93
N MET A 35 -8.39 6.44 14.59
CA MET A 35 -9.32 7.26 13.79
C MET A 35 -10.69 6.59 13.47
N GLY A 36 -11.22 5.74 14.36
CA GLY A 36 -12.57 5.18 14.19
C GLY A 36 -12.64 4.06 13.15
N THR A 37 -13.36 4.27 12.03
CA THR A 37 -13.62 3.24 10.98
C THR A 37 -12.46 3.08 10.00
N TRP A 38 -11.55 4.05 9.90
CA TRP A 38 -10.45 4.02 8.94
C TRP A 38 -9.35 3.07 9.39
N ASP A 39 -8.85 2.22 8.48
CA ASP A 39 -7.55 1.54 8.69
C ASP A 39 -6.41 2.44 8.17
N SER A 40 -5.18 2.04 8.45
CA SER A 40 -3.94 2.77 8.12
C SER A 40 -3.46 2.56 6.68
N GLY A 41 -4.13 1.72 5.90
CA GLY A 41 -3.76 1.44 4.52
C GLY A 41 -4.22 2.53 3.54
N PRO A 42 -3.59 2.60 2.35
CA PRO A 42 -3.79 3.68 1.39
C PRO A 42 -5.18 3.71 0.73
N PHE A 43 -5.99 2.66 0.94
CA PHE A 43 -7.34 2.52 0.38
C PHE A 43 -8.41 2.35 1.47
N ASP A 44 -8.02 2.44 2.75
CA ASP A 44 -8.86 2.01 3.86
C ASP A 44 -9.60 3.17 4.54
N ASN A 45 -9.89 4.21 3.76
CA ASN A 45 -10.80 5.31 4.11
C ASN A 45 -11.83 5.49 2.97
N ASP A 46 -13.02 5.99 3.30
CA ASP A 46 -14.15 6.07 2.37
C ASP A 46 -13.84 6.96 1.15
N THR A 47 -13.15 8.10 1.35
CA THR A 47 -12.74 9.01 0.28
C THR A 47 -11.81 8.32 -0.73
N ALA A 48 -10.81 7.58 -0.24
CA ALA A 48 -9.90 6.80 -1.09
C ALA A 48 -10.63 5.66 -1.80
N ALA A 49 -11.59 4.99 -1.15
CA ALA A 49 -12.38 3.93 -1.75
C ALA A 49 -13.29 4.46 -2.88
N ASP A 50 -13.93 5.61 -2.67
CA ASP A 50 -14.74 6.29 -3.69
C ASP A 50 -13.89 6.69 -4.89
N TRP A 51 -12.73 7.33 -4.66
CA TRP A 51 -11.77 7.67 -5.71
C TRP A 51 -11.27 6.43 -6.49
N CYS A 52 -10.97 5.33 -5.79
CA CYS A 52 -10.59 4.08 -6.44
C CYS A 52 -11.71 3.53 -7.34
N GLY A 53 -12.97 3.66 -6.90
CA GLY A 53 -14.13 3.30 -7.70
C GLY A 53 -14.26 4.17 -8.95
N GLU A 54 -13.96 5.47 -8.89
CA GLU A 54 -13.93 6.34 -10.07
C GLU A 54 -12.82 5.93 -11.03
N LEU A 55 -11.61 5.69 -10.52
CA LEU A 55 -10.47 5.27 -11.33
C LEU A 55 -10.72 3.93 -12.05
N ASP A 56 -11.40 2.98 -11.39
CA ASP A 56 -11.71 1.68 -11.96
C ASP A 56 -12.72 1.78 -13.11
N ARG A 57 -13.75 2.64 -12.94
CA ARG A 57 -14.79 2.90 -13.95
C ARG A 57 -14.31 3.78 -15.11
N ALA A 58 -13.23 4.53 -14.93
CA ALA A 58 -12.67 5.37 -15.97
C ALA A 58 -12.07 4.54 -17.12
N ASP A 59 -12.18 5.09 -18.34
CA ASP A 59 -11.56 4.52 -19.51
C ASP A 59 -10.03 4.43 -19.32
N PRO A 60 -9.36 3.37 -19.83
CA PRO A 60 -7.92 3.18 -19.62
C PRO A 60 -7.05 4.37 -20.03
N GLY A 61 -7.49 5.17 -21.01
CA GLY A 61 -6.80 6.38 -21.46
C GLY A 61 -6.89 7.56 -20.49
N ASP A 62 -7.91 7.62 -19.64
CA ASP A 62 -8.19 8.74 -18.73
C ASP A 62 -7.58 8.53 -17.34
N ARG A 63 -7.33 7.26 -16.96
CA ARG A 63 -6.74 6.89 -15.66
C ARG A 63 -5.44 7.64 -15.32
N PRO A 64 -4.48 7.85 -16.25
CA PRO A 64 -3.28 8.64 -15.94
C PRO A 64 -3.57 10.10 -15.58
N ALA A 65 -4.63 10.69 -16.15
CA ALA A 65 -5.03 12.06 -15.83
C ALA A 65 -5.67 12.13 -14.45
N LEU A 66 -6.53 11.18 -14.08
CA LEU A 66 -7.11 11.08 -12.74
C LEU A 66 -6.04 10.95 -11.65
N ILE A 67 -5.04 10.09 -11.88
CA ILE A 67 -3.90 9.94 -10.97
C ILE A 67 -3.11 11.24 -10.85
N ARG A 68 -2.81 11.90 -11.97
CA ARG A 68 -2.11 13.19 -11.94
C ARG A 68 -2.90 14.24 -11.18
N ASN A 69 -4.21 14.32 -11.39
CA ASN A 69 -5.07 15.32 -10.75
C ASN A 69 -5.09 15.15 -9.23
N ALA A 70 -5.28 13.93 -8.73
CA ALA A 70 -5.25 13.67 -7.29
C ALA A 70 -3.91 14.03 -6.65
N LEU A 71 -2.80 13.64 -7.29
CA LEU A 71 -1.46 13.98 -6.80
C LEU A 71 -1.18 15.49 -6.86
N GLY A 72 -1.57 16.15 -7.95
CA GLY A 72 -1.38 17.59 -8.14
C GLY A 72 -2.21 18.42 -7.17
N ALA A 73 -3.48 18.03 -6.94
CA ALA A 73 -4.36 18.72 -5.99
C ALA A 73 -3.76 18.77 -4.59
N ALA A 74 -3.17 17.66 -4.11
CA ALA A 74 -2.47 17.68 -2.84
C ALA A 74 -1.12 18.42 -2.90
N ALA A 75 -0.31 18.20 -3.94
CA ALA A 75 1.04 18.77 -4.04
C ALA A 75 1.08 20.28 -4.23
N ASP A 76 0.06 20.85 -4.86
CA ASP A 76 -0.02 22.28 -5.23
C ASP A 76 -0.94 23.08 -4.27
N GLU A 77 -1.49 22.45 -3.21
CA GLU A 77 -2.24 23.16 -2.16
C GLU A 77 -1.29 23.95 -1.25
N GLU A 78 -1.31 25.28 -1.37
CA GLU A 78 -0.44 26.21 -0.65
C GLU A 78 -0.97 26.58 0.74
N GLY A 79 -2.26 26.35 1.00
CA GLY A 79 -2.95 26.67 2.24
C GLY A 79 -3.03 25.49 3.19
N TYR A 80 -4.20 25.29 3.81
CA TYR A 80 -4.45 24.12 4.64
C TYR A 80 -4.89 22.95 3.77
N LEU A 81 -4.20 21.81 3.86
CA LEU A 81 -4.53 20.62 3.08
C LEU A 81 -5.63 19.83 3.77
N ASP A 82 -6.77 19.74 3.12
CA ASP A 82 -7.92 18.95 3.54
C ASP A 82 -7.61 17.44 3.51
N SER A 83 -8.14 16.70 4.49
CA SER A 83 -7.88 15.27 4.62
C SER A 83 -8.42 14.45 3.44
N ASP A 84 -9.46 14.89 2.76
CA ASP A 84 -10.00 14.21 1.58
C ASP A 84 -8.99 14.24 0.42
N LEU A 85 -8.39 15.41 0.14
CA LEU A 85 -7.35 15.55 -0.88
C LEU A 85 -6.11 14.72 -0.55
N ALA A 86 -5.73 14.66 0.74
CA ALA A 86 -4.63 13.81 1.19
C ALA A 86 -4.93 12.32 0.98
N CYS A 87 -6.15 11.88 1.31
CA CYS A 87 -6.59 10.49 1.13
C CYS A 87 -6.55 10.05 -0.34
N GLU A 88 -7.08 10.87 -1.26
CA GLU A 88 -7.02 10.60 -2.70
C GLU A 88 -5.58 10.54 -3.21
N ALA A 89 -4.73 11.48 -2.79
CA ALA A 89 -3.34 11.53 -3.20
C ALA A 89 -2.53 10.32 -2.68
N ILE A 90 -2.78 9.86 -1.45
CA ILE A 90 -2.18 8.63 -0.91
C ILE A 90 -2.60 7.41 -1.75
N ALA A 91 -3.88 7.29 -2.08
CA ALA A 91 -4.38 6.21 -2.93
C ALA A 91 -3.71 6.24 -4.31
N ALA A 92 -3.65 7.41 -4.94
CA ALA A 92 -2.98 7.63 -6.22
C ALA A 92 -1.47 7.29 -6.16
N ALA A 93 -0.78 7.70 -5.09
CA ALA A 93 0.63 7.39 -4.87
C ALA A 93 0.86 5.88 -4.74
N ALA A 94 -0.03 5.16 -4.06
CA ALA A 94 0.01 3.70 -3.97
C ALA A 94 -0.19 3.03 -5.33
N VAL A 95 -1.11 3.54 -6.15
CA VAL A 95 -1.29 3.08 -7.55
C VAL A 95 0.01 3.25 -8.34
N VAL A 96 0.65 4.43 -8.27
CA VAL A 96 1.93 4.69 -8.95
C VAL A 96 3.03 3.75 -8.44
N ALA A 97 3.16 3.60 -7.12
CA ALA A 97 4.18 2.75 -6.50
C ALA A 97 4.06 1.29 -6.91
N ALA A 98 2.82 0.76 -7.00
CA ALA A 98 2.56 -0.62 -7.43
C ALA A 98 2.96 -0.90 -8.89
N ARG A 99 3.20 0.14 -9.70
CA ARG A 99 3.69 0.01 -11.07
C ARG A 99 5.21 -0.03 -11.18
N LEU A 100 5.92 0.33 -10.12
CA LEU A 100 7.37 0.30 -10.09
C LEU A 100 7.87 -1.14 -9.91
N PRO A 101 9.05 -1.51 -10.45
CA PRO A 101 9.61 -2.85 -10.29
C PRO A 101 9.83 -3.27 -8.83
N THR A 102 10.05 -2.29 -7.95
CA THR A 102 10.21 -2.46 -6.50
C THR A 102 8.90 -2.33 -5.73
N GLY A 103 7.79 -2.03 -6.42
CA GLY A 103 6.46 -1.91 -5.87
C GLY A 103 5.94 -3.24 -5.32
N GLN A 104 5.17 -3.17 -4.24
CA GLN A 104 4.45 -4.33 -3.72
C GLN A 104 3.13 -4.49 -4.47
N ALA A 105 2.72 -5.74 -4.69
CA ALA A 105 1.40 -6.04 -5.21
C ALA A 105 0.34 -5.57 -4.21
N ILE A 106 -0.62 -4.78 -4.70
CA ILE A 106 -1.76 -4.33 -3.90
C ILE A 106 -2.75 -5.49 -3.78
N ASN A 107 -3.10 -5.85 -2.54
CA ASN A 107 -4.06 -6.93 -2.25
C ASN A 107 -5.21 -6.45 -1.34
N SER A 108 -5.56 -5.16 -1.42
CA SER A 108 -6.75 -4.63 -0.74
C SER A 108 -8.01 -4.90 -1.56
N ALA A 109 -9.11 -5.19 -0.87
CA ALA A 109 -10.43 -5.30 -1.49
C ALA A 109 -10.99 -3.94 -1.94
N TYR A 110 -10.41 -2.85 -1.44
CA TYR A 110 -10.79 -1.47 -1.77
C TYR A 110 -9.89 -0.85 -2.84
N ALA A 111 -8.88 -1.58 -3.33
CA ALA A 111 -8.05 -1.13 -4.43
C ALA A 111 -8.74 -1.34 -5.80
N PRO A 112 -8.40 -0.55 -6.82
CA PRO A 112 -8.95 -0.71 -8.17
C PRO A 112 -8.71 -2.12 -8.73
N ASP A 113 -9.74 -2.71 -9.35
CA ASP A 113 -9.73 -4.11 -9.80
C ASP A 113 -8.66 -4.37 -10.86
N PHE A 114 -8.39 -3.38 -11.72
CA PHE A 114 -7.37 -3.48 -12.76
C PHE A 114 -5.94 -3.68 -12.20
N LEU A 115 -5.69 -3.32 -10.94
CA LEU A 115 -4.40 -3.57 -10.29
C LEU A 115 -4.24 -5.05 -9.91
N ARG A 116 -5.36 -5.75 -9.70
CA ARG A 116 -5.39 -7.18 -9.37
C ARG A 116 -5.42 -8.06 -10.62
N SER A 117 -5.95 -7.56 -11.74
CA SER A 117 -5.99 -8.27 -13.03
C SER A 117 -4.64 -8.28 -13.76
N GLY A 118 -3.71 -7.40 -13.39
CA GLY A 118 -2.40 -7.27 -14.03
C GLY A 118 -2.42 -6.42 -15.31
N ASP A 119 -3.46 -5.62 -15.53
CA ASP A 119 -3.59 -4.79 -16.71
C ASP A 119 -2.49 -3.72 -16.79
N ARG A 120 -2.01 -3.44 -18.01
CA ARG A 120 -0.96 -2.43 -18.23
C ARG A 120 -1.56 -1.03 -18.23
N LEU A 121 -1.45 -0.33 -17.11
CA LEU A 121 -1.58 1.12 -17.02
C LEU A 121 -0.29 1.80 -17.47
N GLY A 122 -0.34 2.55 -18.56
CA GLY A 122 0.78 3.36 -19.03
C GLY A 122 0.86 4.65 -18.22
N LEU A 123 1.76 4.71 -17.25
CA LEU A 123 1.96 5.90 -16.43
C LEU A 123 3.09 6.77 -16.97
N PRO A 124 2.90 8.10 -17.07
CA PRO A 124 3.97 9.04 -17.33
C PRO A 124 5.11 8.93 -16.31
N HIS A 125 6.35 9.13 -16.78
CA HIS A 125 7.58 8.91 -16.01
C HIS A 125 7.78 9.94 -14.88
N ASP A 126 7.09 11.08 -14.94
CA ASP A 126 7.15 12.16 -13.95
C ASP A 126 6.23 11.90 -12.74
N LEU A 127 5.29 10.94 -12.83
CA LEU A 127 4.34 10.67 -11.75
C LEU A 127 4.99 10.21 -10.43
N PRO A 128 6.07 9.40 -10.39
CA PRO A 128 6.74 9.08 -9.13
C PRO A 128 7.27 10.33 -8.41
N THR A 129 7.83 11.29 -9.16
CA THR A 129 8.32 12.56 -8.60
C THR A 129 7.18 13.42 -8.09
N LEU A 130 6.08 13.51 -8.84
CA LEU A 130 4.87 14.21 -8.38
C LEU A 130 4.27 13.55 -7.14
N ALA A 131 4.25 12.21 -7.09
CA ALA A 131 3.76 11.48 -5.94
C ALA A 131 4.61 11.72 -4.69
N VAL A 132 5.94 11.76 -4.80
CA VAL A 132 6.81 12.15 -3.67
C VAL A 132 6.48 13.55 -3.18
N ARG A 133 6.30 14.53 -4.08
CA ARG A 133 5.91 15.90 -3.70
C ARG A 133 4.58 15.92 -2.95
N ALA A 134 3.58 15.18 -3.43
CA ALA A 134 2.28 15.10 -2.77
C ALA A 134 2.41 14.49 -1.36
N LEU A 135 3.13 13.37 -1.21
CA LEU A 135 3.35 12.73 0.09
C LEU A 135 4.13 13.63 1.06
N ASP A 136 5.12 14.38 0.57
CA ASP A 136 5.84 15.38 1.37
C ASP A 136 4.91 16.49 1.87
N ARG A 137 4.00 16.96 1.00
CA ARG A 137 3.00 17.98 1.36
C ARG A 137 1.97 17.44 2.35
N ILE A 138 1.53 16.19 2.22
CA ILE A 138 0.60 15.53 3.15
C ILE A 138 1.19 15.38 4.55
N MET A 139 2.50 15.20 4.66
CA MET A 139 3.21 15.05 5.93
C MET A 139 3.58 16.39 6.61
N ALA A 140 3.26 17.53 5.99
CA ALA A 140 3.50 18.84 6.58
C ALA A 140 2.49 19.14 7.73
N GLU A 141 2.85 20.06 8.63
CA GLU A 141 2.03 20.39 9.81
C GLU A 141 0.66 21.00 9.47
N ASP A 142 0.55 21.65 8.31
CA ASP A 142 -0.67 22.29 7.78
C ASP A 142 -1.52 21.32 6.92
N SER A 143 -1.49 20.04 7.27
CA SER A 143 -2.30 18.97 6.68
C SER A 143 -3.26 18.42 7.74
N GLU A 144 -4.56 18.43 7.43
CA GLU A 144 -5.58 17.85 8.29
C GLU A 144 -5.31 16.37 8.53
N TRP A 145 -4.96 15.61 7.48
CA TRP A 145 -4.64 14.20 7.58
C TRP A 145 -3.46 13.96 8.55
N HIS A 146 -2.41 14.78 8.45
CA HIS A 146 -1.28 14.67 9.38
C HIS A 146 -1.72 14.93 10.82
N GLY A 147 -2.47 16.02 11.06
CA GLY A 147 -2.99 16.36 12.38
C GLY A 147 -3.85 15.25 12.99
N LEU A 148 -4.79 14.70 12.22
CA LEU A 148 -5.68 13.63 12.65
C LEU A 148 -4.90 12.38 13.12
N TRP A 149 -3.90 11.94 12.36
CA TRP A 149 -3.10 10.77 12.72
C TRP A 149 -2.07 11.04 13.80
N ASN A 150 -1.51 12.25 13.86
CA ASN A 150 -0.57 12.66 14.90
C ASN A 150 -1.25 12.67 16.27
N ASP A 151 -2.42 13.30 16.38
CA ASP A 151 -3.18 13.45 17.63
C ASP A 151 -3.76 12.12 18.14
N ALA A 152 -4.00 11.19 17.22
CA ALA A 152 -4.57 9.88 17.50
C ALA A 152 -3.53 8.84 17.95
N SER A 153 -2.22 9.07 17.73
CA SER A 153 -1.17 8.08 17.95
C SER A 153 -0.53 8.14 19.35
N THR A 154 -0.27 6.97 19.93
CA THR A 154 0.59 6.80 21.12
C THR A 154 1.74 5.87 20.73
N ASP A 155 2.95 6.43 20.62
CA ASP A 155 4.24 5.81 20.27
C ASP A 155 4.37 5.11 18.89
N ASP A 156 3.32 4.46 18.37
CA ASP A 156 3.28 3.80 17.06
C ASP A 156 2.25 4.49 16.12
N ASN A 157 2.67 4.91 14.91
CA ASN A 157 1.79 5.51 13.90
C ASN A 157 1.87 4.76 12.56
N PRO A 158 1.04 3.72 12.35
CA PRO A 158 1.09 2.89 11.15
C PRO A 158 0.72 3.64 9.87
N ALA A 159 -0.07 4.72 9.96
CA ALA A 159 -0.41 5.54 8.82
C ALA A 159 0.82 6.34 8.32
N PHE A 160 1.61 6.89 9.24
CA PHE A 160 2.87 7.57 8.91
C PHE A 160 3.90 6.58 8.34
N ASP A 161 4.00 5.38 8.90
CA ASP A 161 4.87 4.32 8.40
C ASP A 161 4.50 3.90 6.97
N MET A 162 3.20 3.83 6.66
CA MET A 162 2.68 3.54 5.33
C MET A 162 3.08 4.62 4.33
N VAL A 163 2.86 5.90 4.66
CA VAL A 163 3.27 7.04 3.81
C VAL A 163 4.79 7.05 3.58
N GLY A 164 5.58 6.83 4.64
CA GLY A 164 7.04 6.74 4.54
C GLY A 164 7.52 5.60 3.63
N SER A 165 6.84 4.46 3.69
CA SER A 165 7.13 3.29 2.84
C SER A 165 6.81 3.54 1.36
N LEU A 166 5.67 4.19 1.07
CA LEU A 166 5.30 4.62 -0.28
C LEU A 166 6.33 5.61 -0.83
N ARG A 167 6.64 6.66 -0.06
CA ARG A 167 7.63 7.67 -0.44
C ARG A 167 8.98 7.05 -0.78
N LYS A 168 9.47 6.12 0.06
CA LYS A 168 10.73 5.40 -0.19
C LYS A 168 10.71 4.63 -1.50
N THR A 169 9.61 3.91 -1.77
CA THR A 169 9.44 3.15 -3.02
C THR A 169 9.47 4.06 -4.25
N LEU A 170 8.75 5.19 -4.17
CA LEU A 170 8.64 6.15 -5.27
C LEU A 170 9.97 6.89 -5.53
N SER A 171 10.72 7.24 -4.48
CA SER A 171 12.04 7.88 -4.59
C SER A 171 13.17 6.97 -5.06
N ALA A 172 12.98 5.64 -4.96
CA ALA A 172 13.97 4.65 -5.38
C ALA A 172 13.91 4.36 -6.88
N SER A 173 12.92 4.91 -7.60
CA SER A 173 12.87 4.82 -9.06
C SER A 173 13.98 5.69 -9.65
N PRO A 174 14.97 5.10 -10.34
CA PRO A 174 15.97 5.90 -11.01
C PRO A 174 15.30 6.66 -12.14
N GLU A 175 15.59 7.96 -12.23
CA GLU A 175 15.41 8.81 -13.40
C GLU A 175 15.81 8.01 -14.65
N SER A 176 14.82 7.50 -15.38
CA SER A 176 15.04 6.78 -16.63
C SER A 176 15.32 7.81 -17.72
N GLY A 177 16.59 8.19 -17.82
CA GLY A 177 17.27 8.61 -19.05
C GLY A 177 16.65 9.79 -19.80
N SER A 178 17.19 10.99 -19.56
CA SER A 178 17.22 12.02 -20.62
C SER A 178 18.27 11.61 -21.65
N ASP A 179 17.81 11.42 -22.88
CA ASP A 179 18.60 11.40 -24.13
C ASP A 179 19.21 12.81 -24.36
#